data_AF-A0A966BY30-F1
#
_entry.id   AF-A0A966BY30-F1
#
_cell.length_a   1.000
_cell.length_b   1.000
_cell.length_c   1.000
_cell.angle_alpha   90.00
_cell.angle_beta   90.00
_cell.angle_gamma   90.00
#
_symmetry.space_group_name_H-M   'P 1'
#
loop_
_entity.id
_entity.type
_entity.pdbx_description
1 polymer ?
#
loop_
_entity_poly.entity_id
_entity_poly.type
_entity_poly.pdbx_seq_one_letter_code
_entity_poly.pdbx_strand_id
1 'polypeptide(L)'
;AATLSMWISNTATTLMLLPVALAVLEDPRLRALALPLLLGTAYAASLGGTGTPIGTPPNLIYMQVSQDQFGLQTSFPMWMSWGLPIVVLVLPLMFLWLTRRVEAGPLPELEVASTWSTAERRLIALLALVAMAWMTRTAPFGGWQGRLDLPYANDAAVALLAV
;
A
#
# COMPACT_ATOMS: atom_id res chain seq x y z
N ALA A 1 1.52 -8.03 -0.34
CA ALA A 1 2.32 -7.11 -1.18
C ALA A 1 1.62 -5.78 -1.38
N ALA A 2 0.53 -5.71 -2.15
CA ALA A 2 -0.11 -4.45 -2.53
C ALA A 2 -0.43 -3.51 -1.36
N THR A 3 -1.06 -4.01 -0.30
CA THR A 3 -1.38 -3.21 0.90
C THR A 3 -0.14 -2.66 1.59
N LEU A 4 0.94 -3.44 1.70
CA LEU A 4 2.20 -2.95 2.30
C LEU A 4 2.83 -1.86 1.43
N SER A 5 2.78 -2.04 0.10
CA SER A 5 3.32 -1.09 -0.87
C SER A 5 2.57 0.24 -0.94
N MET A 6 1.35 0.32 -0.40
CA MET A 6 0.64 1.59 -0.25
C MET A 6 1.28 2.49 0.81
N TRP A 7 2.03 1.93 1.76
CA TRP A 7 2.55 2.66 2.92
C TRP A 7 4.08 2.62 3.01
N ILE A 8 4.69 1.74 2.21
CA ILE A 8 6.13 1.46 2.16
C ILE A 8 6.54 1.48 0.67
N SER A 9 7.81 1.70 0.37
CA SER A 9 8.29 1.64 -1.02
C SER A 9 8.10 0.25 -1.65
N ASN A 10 7.85 0.24 -2.97
CA ASN A 10 7.66 -0.99 -3.76
C ASN A 10 8.85 -1.94 -3.66
N THR A 11 10.07 -1.39 -3.72
CA THR A 11 11.31 -2.17 -3.61
C THR A 11 11.43 -2.83 -2.24
N ALA A 12 11.23 -2.07 -1.15
CA ALA A 12 11.31 -2.63 0.19
C ALA A 12 10.23 -3.69 0.42
N THR A 13 8.99 -3.44 -0.01
CA THR A 13 7.89 -4.42 0.09
C THR A 13 8.22 -5.72 -0.65
N THR A 14 8.79 -5.63 -1.86
CA THR A 14 9.17 -6.80 -2.64
C THR A 14 10.28 -7.59 -1.94
N LEU A 15 11.32 -6.91 -1.46
CA LEU A 15 12.44 -7.55 -0.76
C LEU A 15 12.04 -8.18 0.57
N MET A 16 11.11 -7.56 1.31
CA MET A 16 10.57 -8.11 2.56
C MET A 16 9.78 -9.40 2.34
N LEU A 17 9.03 -9.49 1.23
CA LEU A 17 8.18 -10.64 0.93
C LEU A 17 8.88 -11.73 0.13
N LEU A 18 10.00 -11.41 -0.53
CA LEU A 18 10.80 -12.37 -1.28
C LEU A 18 11.19 -13.62 -0.46
N PRO A 19 11.77 -13.52 0.75
CA PRO A 19 12.13 -14.71 1.53
C PRO A 19 10.90 -15.55 1.90
N VAL A 20 9.76 -14.92 2.17
CA VAL A 20 8.50 -15.62 2.45
C VAL A 20 8.03 -16.39 1.22
N ALA A 21 8.08 -15.76 0.04
CA ALA A 21 7.75 -16.42 -1.22
C ALA A 21 8.67 -17.61 -1.50
N LEU A 22 9.97 -17.46 -1.27
CA LEU A 22 10.94 -18.55 -1.45
C LEU A 22 10.68 -19.71 -0.47
N ALA A 23 10.39 -19.42 0.80
CA ALA A 23 10.07 -20.44 1.79
C ALA A 23 8.83 -21.27 1.40
N VAL A 24 7.80 -20.63 0.82
CA VAL A 24 6.61 -21.34 0.31
C VAL A 24 6.98 -22.28 -0.86
N LEU A 25 7.96 -21.90 -1.68
CA LEU A 25 8.39 -22.67 -2.85
C LEU A 25 9.36 -23.82 -2.52
N GLU A 26 9.77 -23.96 -1.26
CA GLU A 26 10.50 -25.14 -0.79
C GLU A 26 9.62 -26.40 -0.80
N ASP A 27 8.28 -26.24 -0.70
CA ASP A 27 7.34 -27.35 -0.87
C ASP A 27 7.24 -27.75 -2.36
N PRO A 28 7.65 -28.98 -2.73
CA PRO A 28 7.60 -29.44 -4.12
C PRO A 28 6.19 -29.38 -4.73
N ARG A 29 5.13 -29.49 -3.92
CA ARG A 29 3.73 -29.43 -4.35
C ARG A 29 3.31 -28.04 -4.83
N LEU A 30 4.04 -27.01 -4.40
CA LEU A 30 3.77 -25.60 -4.70
C LEU A 30 4.73 -25.04 -5.74
N ARG A 31 5.65 -25.85 -6.30
CA ARG A 31 6.66 -25.38 -7.26
C ARG A 31 6.06 -24.77 -8.53
N ALA A 32 4.86 -25.21 -8.93
CA ALA A 32 4.11 -24.62 -10.04
C ALA A 32 3.70 -23.15 -9.79
N LEU A 33 3.66 -22.71 -8.52
CA LEU A 33 3.39 -21.33 -8.13
C LEU A 33 4.63 -20.42 -8.22
N ALA A 34 5.83 -20.93 -8.51
CA ALA A 34 7.05 -20.12 -8.50
C ALA A 34 6.93 -18.85 -9.34
N LEU A 35 6.51 -18.99 -10.60
CA LEU A 35 6.34 -17.87 -11.51
C LEU A 35 5.20 -16.93 -11.07
N PRO A 36 3.95 -17.41 -10.84
CA PRO A 36 2.86 -16.56 -10.36
C PRO A 36 3.14 -15.87 -9.03
N LEU A 37 3.84 -16.53 -8.09
CA LEU A 37 4.10 -16.00 -6.76
C LEU A 37 5.15 -14.89 -6.81
N LEU A 38 6.26 -15.12 -7.51
CA LEU A 38 7.33 -14.11 -7.64
C LEU A 38 6.88 -12.92 -8.49
N LEU A 39 6.32 -13.17 -9.68
CA LEU A 39 5.79 -12.09 -10.53
C LEU A 39 4.59 -11.40 -9.89
N GLY A 40 3.68 -12.16 -9.29
CA GLY A 40 2.52 -11.63 -8.59
C GLY A 40 2.93 -10.74 -7.43
N THR A 41 3.96 -11.10 -6.67
CA THR A 41 4.49 -10.24 -5.59
C THR A 41 5.06 -8.94 -6.14
N ALA A 42 5.88 -8.99 -7.20
CA ALA A 42 6.47 -7.80 -7.82
C ALA A 42 5.42 -6.87 -8.44
N TYR A 43 4.44 -7.43 -9.16
CA TYR A 43 3.34 -6.66 -9.75
C TYR A 43 2.38 -6.12 -8.69
N ALA A 44 2.05 -6.92 -7.67
CA ALA A 44 1.20 -6.46 -6.58
C ALA A 44 1.87 -5.33 -5.78
N ALA A 45 3.19 -5.38 -5.54
CA ALA A 45 3.92 -4.28 -4.92
C ALA A 45 3.85 -3.03 -5.82
N SER A 46 4.21 -3.16 -7.10
CA SER A 46 4.18 -2.05 -8.06
C SER A 46 2.80 -1.39 -8.18
N LEU A 47 1.74 -2.19 -8.32
CA LEU A 47 0.35 -1.73 -8.39
C LEU A 47 -0.10 -1.13 -7.04
N GLY A 48 0.27 -1.75 -5.92
CA GLY A 48 -0.10 -1.27 -4.60
C GLY A 48 0.37 0.16 -4.34
N GLY A 49 1.58 0.50 -4.79
CA GLY A 49 2.15 1.84 -4.63
C GLY A 49 1.37 2.96 -5.35
N THR A 50 0.48 2.64 -6.30
CA THR A 50 -0.39 3.64 -6.94
C THR A 50 -1.66 3.93 -6.13
N GLY A 51 -1.99 3.08 -5.16
CA GLY A 51 -3.21 3.17 -4.36
C GLY A 51 -3.29 4.39 -3.43
N THR A 52 -2.14 4.93 -3.02
CA THR A 52 -2.04 6.08 -2.11
C THR A 52 -0.98 7.07 -2.61
N PRO A 53 -1.06 8.35 -2.21
CA PRO A 53 -0.03 9.34 -2.53
C PRO A 53 1.39 8.94 -2.10
N ILE A 54 1.54 8.26 -0.97
CA ILE A 54 2.85 7.97 -0.35
C ILE A 54 3.52 6.74 -0.97
N GLY A 55 2.78 5.85 -1.63
CA GLY A 55 3.31 4.59 -2.12
C GLY A 55 4.45 4.73 -3.14
N THR A 56 4.43 5.78 -3.98
CA THR A 56 5.52 6.05 -4.93
C THR A 56 5.79 7.55 -5.14
N PRO A 57 7.05 7.96 -5.40
CA PRO A 57 7.38 9.36 -5.65
C PRO A 57 6.60 10.05 -6.79
N PRO A 58 6.30 9.39 -7.93
CA PRO A 58 5.52 10.01 -9.00
C PRO A 58 4.15 10.53 -8.57
N ASN A 59 3.50 9.92 -7.58
CA ASN A 59 2.18 10.34 -7.10
C ASN A 59 2.26 11.72 -6.43
N LEU A 60 3.24 11.91 -5.53
CA LEU A 60 3.47 13.20 -4.87
C LEU A 60 3.93 14.27 -5.86
N ILE A 61 4.79 13.89 -6.83
CA ILE A 61 5.22 14.81 -7.90
C ILE A 61 4.01 15.27 -8.71
N TYR A 62 3.09 14.36 -9.07
CA TYR A 62 1.86 14.75 -9.75
C TYR A 62 1.04 15.72 -8.90
N MET A 63 0.82 15.43 -7.61
CA MET A 63 0.01 16.29 -6.76
C MET A 63 0.59 17.71 -6.70
N GLN A 64 1.91 17.82 -6.56
CA GLN A 64 2.62 19.09 -6.58
C GLN A 64 2.49 19.82 -7.93
N VAL A 65 2.81 19.13 -9.04
CA VAL A 65 2.74 19.71 -10.40
C VAL A 65 1.30 20.11 -10.77
N SER A 66 0.31 19.32 -10.34
CA SER A 66 -1.11 19.61 -10.59
C SER A 66 -1.56 20.89 -9.92
N GLN A 67 -1.04 21.16 -8.71
CA GLN A 67 -1.27 22.40 -7.99
C GLN A 67 -0.53 23.56 -8.64
N ASP A 68 0.77 23.40 -8.94
CA ASP A 68 1.63 24.48 -9.43
C ASP A 68 1.26 24.94 -10.85
N GLN A 69 0.91 24.01 -11.74
CA GLN A 69 0.64 24.32 -13.15
C GLN A 69 -0.84 24.52 -13.47
N PHE A 70 -1.73 23.81 -12.77
CA PHE A 70 -3.16 23.78 -13.12
C PHE A 70 -4.05 24.31 -11.99
N GLY A 71 -3.50 24.68 -10.83
CA GLY A 71 -4.28 25.11 -9.66
C GLY A 71 -5.15 24.01 -9.06
N LEU A 72 -4.94 22.75 -9.45
CA LEU A 72 -5.72 21.61 -9.00
C LEU A 72 -5.12 21.05 -7.72
N GLN A 73 -5.74 21.36 -6.57
CA GLN A 73 -5.33 20.79 -5.29
C GLN A 73 -5.85 19.36 -5.14
N THR A 74 -5.00 18.40 -5.47
CA THR A 74 -5.30 16.99 -5.24
C THR A 74 -5.08 16.67 -3.76
N SER A 75 -6.15 16.33 -3.03
CA SER A 75 -6.06 15.91 -1.63
C SER A 75 -5.81 14.40 -1.49
N PHE A 76 -5.36 13.95 -0.32
CA PHE A 76 -5.12 12.52 -0.04
C PHE A 76 -6.36 11.64 -0.32
N PRO A 77 -7.57 11.99 0.18
CA PRO A 77 -8.78 11.21 -0.14
C PRO A 77 -9.15 11.25 -1.63
N MET A 78 -8.93 12.39 -2.29
CA MET A 78 -9.20 12.54 -3.72
C MET A 78 -8.32 11.61 -4.55
N TRP A 79 -7.01 11.54 -4.25
CA TRP A 79 -6.12 10.58 -4.88
C TRP A 79 -6.58 9.14 -4.66
N MET A 80 -6.88 8.77 -3.41
CA MET A 80 -7.33 7.42 -3.07
C MET A 80 -8.63 7.04 -3.77
N SER A 81 -9.52 8.00 -4.04
CA SER A 81 -10.73 7.75 -4.82
C SER A 81 -10.47 7.32 -6.26
N TRP A 82 -9.28 7.62 -6.80
CA TRP A 82 -8.83 7.17 -8.12
C TRP A 82 -7.94 5.94 -8.04
N GLY A 83 -6.94 5.96 -7.15
CA GLY A 83 -5.95 4.90 -7.01
C GLY A 83 -6.54 3.60 -6.46
N LEU A 84 -7.31 3.66 -5.37
CA LEU A 84 -7.83 2.43 -4.74
C LEU A 84 -8.75 1.62 -5.65
N PRO A 85 -9.72 2.21 -6.40
CA PRO A 85 -10.53 1.43 -7.33
C PRO A 85 -9.70 0.69 -8.37
N ILE A 86 -8.64 1.32 -8.90
CA ILE A 86 -7.73 0.69 -9.86
C ILE A 86 -7.02 -0.51 -9.20
N VAL A 87 -6.48 -0.34 -8.00
CA VAL A 87 -5.81 -1.45 -7.29
C VAL A 87 -6.79 -2.59 -7.00
N VAL A 88 -7.98 -2.28 -6.47
CA VAL A 88 -9.01 -3.27 -6.13
C VAL A 88 -9.50 -4.05 -7.35
N LEU A 89 -9.56 -3.42 -8.53
CA LEU A 89 -10.00 -4.07 -9.75
C LEU A 89 -8.87 -4.84 -10.46
N VAL A 90 -7.70 -4.22 -10.59
CA VAL A 90 -6.58 -4.80 -11.36
C VAL A 90 -5.90 -5.93 -10.58
N LEU A 91 -5.81 -5.84 -9.25
CA LEU A 91 -5.12 -6.85 -8.44
C LEU A 91 -5.74 -8.26 -8.58
N PRO A 92 -7.07 -8.46 -8.46
CA PRO A 92 -7.70 -9.75 -8.72
C PRO A 92 -7.54 -10.21 -10.17
N LEU A 93 -7.62 -9.29 -11.15
CA LEU A 93 -7.42 -9.63 -12.56
C LEU A 93 -6.01 -10.15 -12.83
N MET A 94 -4.98 -9.51 -12.25
CA MET A 94 -3.61 -10.00 -12.32
C MET A 94 -3.46 -11.38 -11.66
N PHE A 95 -4.08 -11.58 -10.49
CA PHE A 95 -4.04 -12.86 -9.79
C PHE A 95 -4.65 -13.97 -10.66
N LEU A 96 -5.86 -13.77 -11.19
CA LEU A 96 -6.54 -14.73 -12.06
C LEU A 96 -5.71 -14.99 -13.33
N TRP A 97 -5.14 -13.95 -13.92
CA TRP A 97 -4.33 -14.08 -15.13
C TRP A 97 -3.03 -14.87 -14.91
N LEU A 98 -2.33 -14.62 -13.80
CA LEU A 98 -1.08 -15.31 -13.47
C LEU A 98 -1.32 -16.76 -13.05
N THR A 99 -2.46 -17.06 -12.42
CA THR A 99 -2.79 -18.40 -11.91
C THR A 99 -3.60 -19.27 -12.88
N ARG A 100 -4.10 -18.72 -14.00
CA ARG A 100 -5.03 -19.37 -14.96
C ARG A 100 -4.64 -20.77 -15.48
N ARG A 101 -3.37 -21.15 -15.41
CA ARG A 101 -2.82 -22.42 -15.93
C ARG A 101 -2.00 -23.16 -14.87
N VAL A 102 -2.19 -22.80 -13.61
CA VAL A 102 -1.40 -23.36 -12.51
C VAL A 102 -2.25 -24.33 -11.73
N GLU A 103 -1.84 -25.58 -11.80
CA GLU A 103 -2.34 -26.64 -10.92
C GLU A 103 -1.33 -26.79 -9.79
N ALA A 104 -1.72 -26.40 -8.58
CA ALA A 104 -0.91 -26.53 -7.38
C ALA A 104 -1.56 -27.52 -6.42
N GLY A 105 -0.75 -28.23 -5.64
CA GLY A 105 -1.24 -29.09 -4.57
C GLY A 105 -1.94 -28.31 -3.44
N PRO A 106 -2.54 -29.00 -2.47
CA PRO A 106 -3.14 -28.33 -1.32
C PRO A 106 -2.11 -27.49 -0.56
N LEU A 107 -2.53 -26.34 -0.06
CA LEU A 107 -1.69 -25.50 0.78
C LEU A 107 -1.32 -26.24 2.07
N PRO A 108 -0.08 -26.10 2.57
CA PRO A 108 0.29 -26.64 3.87
C PRO A 108 -0.48 -25.94 4.98
N GLU A 109 -0.75 -26.66 6.07
CA GLU A 109 -1.21 -26.04 7.31
C GLU A 109 -0.07 -25.19 7.87
N LEU A 110 -0.31 -23.88 7.94
CA LEU A 110 0.65 -22.93 8.49
C LEU A 110 0.36 -22.74 9.98
N GLU A 111 1.40 -22.82 10.80
CA GLU A 111 1.31 -22.40 12.19
C GLU A 111 1.14 -20.88 12.23
N VAL A 112 -0.06 -20.42 12.56
CA VAL A 112 -0.33 -18.99 12.72
C VAL A 112 0.20 -18.56 14.08
N ALA A 113 1.09 -17.56 14.10
CA ALA A 113 1.55 -16.94 15.33
C ALA A 113 0.35 -16.45 16.15
N SER A 114 0.17 -17.00 17.35
CA SER A 114 -1.08 -16.90 18.12
C SER A 114 -1.28 -15.57 18.85
N THR A 115 -0.23 -14.76 19.01
CA THR A 115 -0.32 -13.47 19.71
C THR A 115 0.56 -12.41 19.09
N TRP A 116 -0.03 -11.26 18.77
CA TRP A 116 0.72 -10.09 18.34
C TRP A 116 1.48 -9.47 19.49
N SER A 117 2.73 -9.09 19.22
CA SER A 117 3.57 -8.39 20.18
C SER A 117 3.03 -6.98 20.46
N THR A 118 3.38 -6.42 21.62
CA THR A 118 3.02 -5.04 21.97
C THR A 118 3.56 -4.03 20.95
N ALA A 119 4.73 -4.32 20.36
CA ALA A 119 5.34 -3.49 19.32
C ALA A 119 4.50 -3.48 18.04
N GLU A 120 4.05 -4.64 17.56
CA GLU A 120 3.18 -4.75 16.37
C GLU A 120 1.87 -3.98 16.53
N ARG A 121 1.23 -4.11 17.70
CA ARG A 121 -0.02 -3.39 18.00
C ARG A 121 0.18 -1.88 17.99
N ARG A 122 1.28 -1.39 18.59
CA ARG A 122 1.63 0.03 18.61
C ARG A 122 1.93 0.54 17.20
N LEU A 123 2.66 -0.24 16.40
CA LEU A 123 2.97 0.12 15.02
C LEU A 123 1.69 0.27 14.18
N ILE A 124 0.76 -0.68 14.28
CA ILE A 124 -0.50 -0.65 13.54
C ILE A 124 -1.38 0.52 14.00
N ALA A 125 -1.43 0.79 15.31
CA ALA A 125 -2.14 1.94 15.84
C ALA A 125 -1.55 3.26 15.32
N LEU A 126 -0.22 3.39 15.32
CA LEU A 126 0.46 4.58 14.79
C LEU A 126 0.18 4.75 13.29
N LEU A 127 0.30 3.68 12.50
CA LEU A 127 0.00 3.71 11.07
C LEU A 127 -1.45 4.15 10.80
N ALA A 128 -2.41 3.63 11.56
CA ALA A 128 -3.82 3.99 11.44
C ALA A 128 -4.08 5.47 11.81
N LEU A 129 -3.43 5.97 12.87
CA LEU A 129 -3.54 7.37 13.28
C LEU A 129 -2.99 8.32 12.21
N VAL A 130 -1.84 7.99 11.63
CA VAL A 130 -1.22 8.79 10.56
C VAL A 130 -2.07 8.76 9.29
N ALA A 131 -2.58 7.59 8.90
CA ALA A 131 -3.50 7.47 7.77
C ALA A 131 -4.78 8.30 7.98
N MET A 132 -5.31 8.30 9.20
CA MET A 132 -6.48 9.12 9.55
C MET A 132 -6.16 10.61 9.51
N ALA A 133 -4.98 11.02 9.98
CA ALA A 133 -4.53 12.40 9.91
C ALA A 133 -4.40 12.87 8.45
N TRP A 134 -3.87 12.06 7.53
CA TRP A 134 -3.88 12.39 6.11
C TRP A 134 -5.30 12.48 5.53
N MET A 135 -6.14 11.47 5.79
CA MET A 135 -7.50 11.42 5.25
C MET A 135 -8.38 12.58 5.74
N THR A 136 -8.15 13.05 6.96
CA THR A 136 -8.96 14.10 7.58
C THR A 136 -8.37 15.50 7.50
N ARG A 137 -7.25 15.67 6.77
CA ARG A 137 -6.51 16.95 6.71
C ARG A 137 -7.35 18.08 6.16
N THR A 138 -7.88 17.91 4.95
CA THR A 138 -8.67 18.94 4.25
C THR A 138 -10.15 18.61 4.13
N ALA A 139 -10.52 17.35 4.36
CA ALA A 139 -11.89 16.85 4.27
C ALA A 139 -12.25 16.04 5.53
N PRO A 140 -13.53 15.91 5.92
CA PRO A 140 -14.66 16.71 5.45
C PRO A 140 -14.67 18.12 6.08
N PHE A 141 -15.32 19.08 5.43
CA PHE A 141 -15.57 20.45 5.93
C PHE A 141 -14.31 21.26 6.31
N GLY A 142 -13.27 21.25 5.47
CA GLY A 142 -12.00 21.94 5.75
C GLY A 142 -11.05 21.17 6.67
N GLY A 143 -11.48 20.00 7.15
CA GLY A 143 -10.67 19.05 7.92
C GLY A 143 -10.10 19.63 9.21
N TRP A 144 -9.12 18.94 9.81
CA TRP A 144 -8.44 19.47 10.99
C TRP A 144 -7.54 20.66 10.66
N GLN A 145 -7.07 20.79 9.41
CA GLN A 145 -6.27 21.91 8.97
C GLN A 145 -7.01 23.25 9.10
N GLY A 146 -8.27 23.29 8.64
CA GLY A 146 -9.12 24.48 8.75
C GLY A 146 -9.60 24.74 10.18
N ARG A 147 -9.87 23.69 10.97
CA ARG A 147 -10.31 23.85 12.37
C ARG A 147 -9.22 24.37 13.30
N LEU A 148 -7.96 24.02 13.02
CA LEU A 148 -6.81 24.45 13.82
C LEU A 148 -6.15 25.72 13.25
N ASP A 149 -6.69 26.30 12.17
CA ASP A 149 -6.15 27.47 11.47
C ASP A 149 -4.66 27.31 11.13
N LEU A 150 -4.30 26.17 10.53
CA LEU A 150 -2.93 25.83 10.15
C LEU A 150 -2.73 25.94 8.63
N PRO A 151 -2.53 27.15 8.07
CA PRO A 151 -2.49 27.35 6.61
C PRO A 151 -1.34 26.61 5.92
N TYR A 152 -0.24 26.34 6.63
CA TYR A 152 0.94 25.66 6.09
C TYR A 152 0.96 24.15 6.33
N ALA A 153 -0.07 23.56 6.97
CA ALA A 153 -0.12 22.12 7.17
C ALA A 153 -0.29 21.40 5.83
N ASN A 154 0.63 20.48 5.54
CA ASN A 154 0.63 19.66 4.33
C ASN A 154 0.86 18.19 4.69
N ASP A 155 0.81 17.31 3.67
CA ASP A 155 0.95 15.86 3.89
C ASP A 155 2.35 15.47 4.40
N ALA A 156 3.37 16.28 4.08
CA ALA A 156 4.73 16.11 4.59
C ALA A 156 4.83 16.44 6.10
N ALA A 157 4.12 17.47 6.57
CA ALA A 157 4.08 17.82 7.99
C ALA A 157 3.50 16.69 8.85
N VAL A 158 2.43 16.04 8.36
CA VAL A 158 1.84 14.85 9.01
C VAL A 158 2.86 13.70 9.07
N ALA A 159 3.61 13.47 8.00
CA ALA A 159 4.65 12.44 7.96
C ALA A 159 5.78 12.72 8.96
N LEU A 160 6.24 13.98 9.05
CA LEU A 160 7.30 14.38 9.97
C LEU A 160 6.91 14.25 11.44
N LEU A 161 5.63 14.46 11.79
CA LEU A 161 5.13 14.28 13.15
C LEU A 161 5.01 12.80 13.56
N ALA A 162 5.04 11.89 12.60
CA ALA A 162 4.90 10.45 12.83
C ALA A 162 6.23 9.74 13.12
N VAL A 163 7.36 10.41 12.87
CA VAL A 163 8.74 9.92 13.07
C VAL A 163 9.23 10.31 14.46
#